data_AF-A0AAC9K0W7-F1
#
_entry.id   AF-A0AAC9K0W7-F1
#
_cell.length_a   1.000
_cell.length_b   1.000
_cell.length_c   1.000
_cell.angle_alpha   90.00
_cell.angle_beta   90.00
_cell.angle_gamma   90.00
#
_symmetry.space_group_name_H-M   'P 1'
#
loop_
_entity.id
_entity.type
_entity.pdbx_description
1 polymer ?
#
loop_
_entity_poly.entity_id
_entity_poly.type
_entity_poly.pdbx_seq_one_letter_code
_entity_poly.pdbx_strand_id
1 'polypeptide(L)'
;MNTRSTSSRRRLTAIVGAALLAVALTVSVVLIGQQSLASASVVPTVAPSSLSEADGMIREEGAVSVFDDTPAVTNLDSDLLAAVRAAASAAEHDGVRMHVNSGWRSADYQQVLRQDAVVEYGSEEEAARWVATPENSEHVSGDAVDLGPLAAQDWLARHGADFGLCQIYANERWHFELRPAAPANGCPLMYDDPTTDPRTQR
;
A
#
# COMPACT_ATOMS: atom_id res chain seq x y z
N MET A 1 38.27 -17.04 77.87
CA MET A 1 36.90 -16.63 77.46
C MET A 1 37.00 -15.52 76.42
N ASN A 2 36.18 -15.61 75.38
CA ASN A 2 36.35 -15.04 74.05
C ASN A 2 35.81 -13.61 73.91
N THR A 3 36.57 -12.70 73.29
CA THR A 3 36.06 -11.39 72.80
C THR A 3 36.70 -10.99 71.46
N ARG A 4 36.49 -11.79 70.40
CA ARG A 4 36.74 -11.39 69.01
C ARG A 4 35.62 -11.90 68.09
N SER A 5 34.41 -11.33 68.15
CA SER A 5 33.34 -11.74 67.20
C SER A 5 32.15 -10.77 67.04
N THR A 6 32.37 -9.44 67.07
CA THR A 6 31.27 -8.48 66.83
C THR A 6 31.55 -7.47 65.71
N SER A 7 32.81 -7.10 65.48
CA SER A 7 33.19 -6.13 64.44
C SER A 7 33.09 -6.69 63.00
N SER A 8 33.40 -7.97 62.80
CA SER A 8 33.41 -8.60 61.47
C SER A 8 32.02 -8.76 60.86
N ARG A 9 30.98 -8.97 61.69
CA ARG A 9 29.59 -9.15 61.22
C ARG A 9 28.97 -7.84 60.72
N ARG A 10 29.28 -6.71 61.37
CA ARG A 10 28.78 -5.38 60.97
C ARG A 10 29.40 -4.88 59.65
N ARG A 11 30.67 -5.24 59.38
CA ARG A 11 31.34 -4.91 58.12
C ARG A 11 30.79 -5.71 56.94
N LEU A 12 30.46 -6.99 57.16
CA LEU A 12 29.89 -7.85 56.11
C LEU A 12 28.48 -7.38 55.67
N THR A 13 27.62 -7.01 56.62
CA THR A 13 26.26 -6.52 56.32
C THR A 13 26.27 -5.19 55.56
N ALA A 14 27.22 -4.30 55.84
CA ALA A 14 27.36 -3.03 55.14
C ALA A 14 27.83 -3.21 53.68
N ILE A 15 28.74 -4.16 53.43
CA ILE A 15 29.26 -4.45 52.08
C ILE A 15 28.19 -5.11 51.20
N VAL A 16 27.42 -6.06 51.75
CA VAL A 16 26.31 -6.70 51.03
C VAL A 16 25.18 -5.70 50.72
N GLY A 17 24.86 -4.80 51.66
CA GLY A 17 23.87 -3.74 51.44
C GLY A 17 24.28 -2.75 50.35
N ALA A 18 25.56 -2.33 50.32
CA ALA A 18 26.08 -1.42 49.30
C ALA A 18 26.15 -2.06 47.90
N ALA A 19 26.51 -3.35 47.81
CA ALA A 19 26.55 -4.09 46.56
C ALA A 19 25.15 -4.28 45.94
N LEU A 20 24.12 -4.57 46.77
CA LEU A 20 22.74 -4.71 46.30
C LEU A 20 22.14 -3.37 45.82
N LEU A 21 22.49 -2.25 46.47
CA LEU A 21 22.10 -0.90 46.02
C LEU A 21 22.77 -0.50 44.70
N ALA A 22 24.05 -0.84 44.51
CA ALA A 22 24.76 -0.57 43.26
C ALA A 22 24.18 -1.38 42.08
N VAL A 23 23.86 -2.67 42.29
CA VAL A 23 23.21 -3.51 41.27
C VAL A 23 21.82 -2.98 40.91
N ALA A 24 21.01 -2.60 41.92
CA ALA A 24 19.68 -2.02 41.68
C ALA A 24 19.72 -0.69 40.91
N LEU A 25 20.73 0.16 41.15
CA LEU A 25 20.95 1.40 40.39
C LEU A 25 21.39 1.13 38.94
N THR A 26 22.26 0.14 38.72
CA THR A 26 22.70 -0.22 37.35
C THR A 26 21.58 -0.84 36.51
N VAL A 27 20.73 -1.69 37.10
CA VAL A 27 19.56 -2.27 36.41
C VAL A 27 18.54 -1.19 36.04
N SER A 28 18.33 -0.21 36.92
CA SER A 28 17.44 0.92 36.65
C SER A 28 17.93 1.80 35.49
N VAL A 29 19.23 2.04 35.35
CA VAL A 29 19.79 2.85 34.25
C VAL A 29 19.68 2.13 32.90
N VAL A 30 19.87 0.81 32.87
CA VAL A 30 19.70 0.01 31.64
C VAL A 30 18.23 -0.07 31.21
N LEU A 31 17.30 -0.17 32.17
CA LEU A 31 15.86 -0.15 31.89
C LEU A 31 15.35 1.21 31.42
N ILE A 32 15.96 2.32 31.82
CA ILE A 32 15.60 3.67 31.32
C ILE A 32 16.18 3.92 29.93
N GLY A 33 17.38 3.40 29.63
CA GLY A 33 18.04 3.58 28.33
C GLY A 33 17.35 2.87 27.15
N GLN A 34 16.69 1.73 27.39
CA GLN A 34 16.00 0.99 26.32
C GLN A 34 14.69 1.63 25.86
N GLN A 35 14.12 2.56 26.63
CA GLN A 35 12.81 3.15 26.33
C GLN A 35 12.91 4.35 25.37
N SER A 36 14.13 4.81 25.10
CA SER A 36 14.41 6.00 24.27
C SER A 36 14.71 5.68 22.80
N LEU A 37 14.69 4.41 22.38
CA LEU A 37 14.88 4.02 20.98
C LEU A 37 13.57 3.76 20.22
N ALA A 38 12.42 3.80 20.92
CA ALA A 38 11.11 3.79 20.30
C ALA A 38 10.66 5.21 19.92
N SER A 39 11.54 5.98 19.27
CA SER A 39 11.06 7.02 18.36
C SER A 39 10.57 6.32 17.10
N ALA A 40 9.42 5.65 17.22
CA ALA A 40 8.66 5.27 16.04
C ALA A 40 8.39 6.58 15.29
N SER A 41 8.89 6.66 14.07
CA SER A 41 8.44 7.66 13.11
C SER A 41 6.92 7.51 13.01
N VAL A 42 6.18 8.35 13.72
CA VAL A 42 4.72 8.43 13.57
C VAL A 42 4.52 9.04 12.20
N VAL A 43 4.48 8.20 11.16
CA VAL A 43 3.86 8.58 9.90
C VAL A 43 2.45 9.04 10.29
N PRO A 44 2.05 10.29 9.98
CA PRO A 44 0.73 10.76 10.34
C PRO A 44 -0.28 9.78 9.77
N THR A 45 -1.00 9.07 10.65
CA THR A 45 -2.08 8.19 10.26
C THR A 45 -3.20 9.07 9.72
N VAL A 46 -3.29 9.23 8.40
CA VAL A 46 -4.47 9.78 7.75
C VAL A 46 -5.63 8.87 8.14
N ALA A 47 -6.58 9.40 8.91
CA ALA A 47 -7.73 8.61 9.29
C ALA A 47 -8.59 8.33 8.04
N PRO A 48 -9.07 7.08 7.82
CA PRO A 48 -9.93 6.75 6.67
C PRO A 48 -11.15 7.68 6.53
N SER A 49 -11.64 8.23 7.65
CA SER A 49 -12.75 9.18 7.72
C SER A 49 -12.48 10.56 7.08
N SER A 50 -11.22 10.87 6.77
CA SER A 50 -10.83 12.14 6.14
C SER A 50 -10.82 12.07 4.61
N LEU A 51 -10.88 10.88 4.03
CA LEU A 51 -10.84 10.67 2.59
C LEU A 51 -12.17 10.98 1.92
N SER A 52 -12.10 11.58 0.74
CA SER A 52 -13.23 12.09 -0.01
C SER A 52 -13.14 11.74 -1.50
N GLU A 53 -14.14 12.12 -2.27
CA GLU A 53 -14.08 12.01 -3.74
C GLU A 53 -12.90 12.82 -4.33
N ALA A 54 -12.48 13.92 -3.66
CA ALA A 54 -11.31 14.70 -4.06
C ALA A 54 -10.01 13.89 -4.03
N ASP A 55 -9.96 12.83 -3.22
CA ASP A 55 -8.83 11.91 -3.11
C ASP A 55 -8.88 10.76 -4.12
N GLY A 56 -9.89 10.74 -5.01
CA GLY A 56 -10.14 9.66 -5.95
C GLY A 56 -10.93 8.48 -5.34
N MET A 57 -11.50 8.64 -4.15
CA MET A 57 -12.29 7.58 -3.50
C MET A 57 -13.64 7.36 -4.20
N ILE A 58 -13.88 6.12 -4.66
CA ILE A 58 -15.16 5.64 -5.17
C ILE A 58 -15.81 4.77 -4.10
N ARG A 59 -17.02 5.14 -3.65
CA ARG A 59 -17.69 4.48 -2.50
C ARG A 59 -18.58 3.32 -2.88
N GLU A 60 -19.11 3.33 -4.09
CA GLU A 60 -20.06 2.35 -4.59
C GLU A 60 -19.52 1.80 -5.91
N GLU A 61 -19.33 0.48 -5.97
CA GLU A 61 -18.92 -0.20 -7.20
C GLU A 61 -19.96 0.06 -8.30
N GLY A 62 -19.50 0.35 -9.52
CA GLY A 62 -20.39 0.67 -10.63
C GLY A 62 -20.96 2.08 -10.65
N ALA A 63 -20.70 2.92 -9.64
CA ALA A 63 -21.23 4.28 -9.60
C ALA A 63 -20.50 5.27 -10.52
N VAL A 64 -19.25 4.99 -10.89
CA VAL A 64 -18.41 5.89 -11.71
C VAL A 64 -18.15 5.29 -13.08
N SER A 65 -18.64 5.96 -14.11
CA SER A 65 -18.34 5.69 -15.51
C SER A 65 -16.96 6.21 -15.89
N VAL A 66 -16.34 5.60 -16.91
CA VAL A 66 -15.09 6.11 -17.52
C VAL A 66 -15.24 7.48 -18.20
N PHE A 67 -16.48 7.94 -18.38
CA PHE A 67 -16.82 9.22 -18.99
C PHE A 67 -17.19 10.31 -17.97
N ASP A 68 -17.22 9.96 -16.67
CA ASP A 68 -17.58 10.92 -15.63
C ASP A 68 -16.45 11.92 -15.36
N ASP A 69 -16.84 13.06 -14.80
CA ASP A 69 -15.96 14.19 -14.48
C ASP A 69 -15.59 14.19 -12.97
N THR A 70 -15.16 13.03 -12.48
CA THR A 70 -14.73 12.85 -11.08
C THR A 70 -13.20 12.82 -10.99
N PRO A 71 -12.58 13.20 -9.85
CA PRO A 71 -11.13 13.17 -9.68
C PRO A 71 -10.49 11.79 -9.96
N ALA A 72 -11.20 10.70 -9.67
CA ALA A 72 -10.72 9.35 -9.99
C ALA A 72 -10.54 9.15 -11.51
N VAL A 73 -11.30 9.85 -12.35
CA VAL A 73 -11.23 9.74 -13.82
C VAL A 73 -10.40 10.86 -14.42
N THR A 74 -10.60 12.10 -13.98
CA THR A 74 -10.04 13.30 -14.62
C THR A 74 -8.57 13.53 -14.30
N ASN A 75 -8.04 12.92 -13.23
CA ASN A 75 -6.62 12.97 -12.87
C ASN A 75 -5.82 11.79 -13.43
N LEU A 76 -6.43 10.89 -14.21
CA LEU A 76 -5.67 9.91 -14.98
C LEU A 76 -4.79 10.62 -16.02
N ASP A 77 -3.68 9.99 -16.40
CA ASP A 77 -2.90 10.42 -17.55
C ASP A 77 -3.82 10.54 -18.78
N SER A 78 -3.62 11.60 -19.56
CA SER A 78 -4.55 11.93 -20.65
C SER A 78 -4.56 10.90 -21.76
N ASP A 79 -3.43 10.26 -22.03
CA ASP A 79 -3.33 9.23 -23.07
C ASP A 79 -3.97 7.93 -22.57
N LEU A 80 -3.77 7.59 -21.28
CA LEU A 80 -4.49 6.47 -20.65
C LEU A 80 -6.00 6.70 -20.70
N LEU A 81 -6.49 7.86 -20.28
CA LEU A 81 -7.91 8.18 -20.26
C LEU A 81 -8.52 8.12 -21.68
N ALA A 82 -7.80 8.59 -22.68
CA ALA A 82 -8.22 8.49 -24.08
C ALA A 82 -8.35 7.02 -24.54
N ALA A 83 -7.37 6.18 -24.21
CA ALA A 83 -7.40 4.75 -24.53
C ALA A 83 -8.55 4.02 -23.81
N VAL A 84 -8.76 4.29 -22.52
CA VAL A 84 -9.87 3.72 -21.72
C VAL A 84 -11.22 4.09 -22.33
N ARG A 85 -11.43 5.37 -22.69
CA ARG A 85 -12.68 5.83 -23.29
C ARG A 85 -12.92 5.21 -24.67
N ALA A 86 -11.87 5.07 -25.49
CA ALA A 86 -11.97 4.40 -26.78
C ALA A 86 -12.34 2.91 -26.64
N ALA A 87 -11.70 2.20 -25.70
CA ALA A 87 -12.00 0.81 -25.39
C ALA A 87 -13.44 0.66 -24.85
N ALA A 88 -13.88 1.55 -23.98
CA ALA A 88 -15.24 1.56 -23.44
C ALA A 88 -16.30 1.72 -24.53
N SER A 89 -16.14 2.68 -25.45
CA SER A 89 -17.07 2.85 -26.57
C SER A 89 -17.10 1.62 -27.49
N ALA A 90 -15.97 0.96 -27.71
CA ALA A 90 -15.92 -0.26 -28.51
C ALA A 90 -16.59 -1.44 -27.79
N ALA A 91 -16.32 -1.63 -26.50
CA ALA A 91 -16.94 -2.66 -25.68
C ALA A 91 -18.47 -2.51 -25.62
N GLU A 92 -18.98 -1.28 -25.59
CA GLU A 92 -20.42 -1.02 -25.60
C GLU A 92 -21.10 -1.50 -26.88
N HIS A 93 -20.43 -1.42 -28.03
CA HIS A 93 -20.95 -1.99 -29.29
C HIS A 93 -21.08 -3.52 -29.24
N ASP A 94 -20.27 -4.17 -28.41
CA ASP A 94 -20.34 -5.61 -28.12
C ASP A 94 -21.28 -5.94 -26.95
N GLY A 95 -22.01 -4.94 -26.43
CA GLY A 95 -22.93 -5.09 -25.30
C GLY A 95 -22.25 -5.20 -23.93
N VAL A 96 -20.96 -4.84 -23.84
CA VAL A 96 -20.17 -4.87 -22.61
C VAL A 96 -19.98 -3.46 -22.08
N ARG A 97 -20.56 -3.14 -20.93
CA ARG A 97 -20.35 -1.87 -20.22
C ARG A 97 -19.26 -2.00 -19.18
N MET A 98 -18.43 -0.97 -19.06
CA MET A 98 -17.38 -0.89 -18.04
C MET A 98 -17.56 0.33 -17.12
N HIS A 99 -17.04 0.22 -15.90
CA HIS A 99 -17.00 1.28 -14.90
C HIS A 99 -15.63 1.28 -14.22
N VAL A 100 -15.31 2.38 -13.53
CA VAL A 100 -14.07 2.52 -12.78
C VAL A 100 -14.29 2.00 -11.35
N ASN A 101 -13.52 0.99 -10.96
CA ASN A 101 -13.43 0.53 -9.57
C ASN A 101 -12.46 1.41 -8.78
N SER A 102 -11.33 1.75 -9.39
CA SER A 102 -10.34 2.67 -8.85
C SER A 102 -9.60 3.33 -10.02
N GLY A 103 -9.49 4.65 -10.04
CA GLY A 103 -8.73 5.37 -11.06
C GLY A 103 -7.52 6.03 -10.42
N TRP A 104 -7.34 7.32 -10.69
CA TRP A 104 -6.37 8.11 -9.94
C TRP A 104 -6.71 8.14 -8.44
N ARG A 105 -5.69 8.10 -7.59
CA ARG A 105 -5.80 8.19 -6.13
C ARG A 105 -4.77 9.16 -5.56
N SER A 106 -5.12 9.89 -4.51
CA SER A 106 -4.13 10.66 -3.75
C SER A 106 -3.15 9.74 -3.01
N ALA A 107 -1.94 10.24 -2.72
CA ALA A 107 -0.94 9.49 -1.95
C ALA A 107 -1.45 9.12 -0.54
N ASP A 108 -2.23 10.00 0.08
CA ASP A 108 -2.87 9.75 1.37
C ASP A 108 -3.90 8.61 1.30
N TYR A 109 -4.70 8.57 0.23
CA TYR A 109 -5.61 7.45 0.00
C TYR A 109 -4.86 6.14 -0.22
N GLN A 110 -3.79 6.16 -1.04
CA GLN A 110 -2.94 4.99 -1.25
C GLN A 110 -2.33 4.48 0.07
N GLN A 111 -1.91 5.40 0.95
CA GLN A 111 -1.34 5.04 2.26
C GLN A 111 -2.37 4.35 3.16
N VAL A 112 -3.62 4.83 3.17
CA VAL A 112 -4.71 4.19 3.91
C VAL A 112 -4.97 2.78 3.39
N LEU A 113 -5.06 2.60 2.06
CA LEU A 113 -5.26 1.28 1.46
C LEU A 113 -4.12 0.31 1.77
N ARG A 114 -2.88 0.80 1.82
CA ARG A 114 -1.74 -0.03 2.21
C ARG A 114 -1.83 -0.45 3.67
N GLN A 115 -2.24 0.43 4.57
CA GLN A 115 -2.42 0.11 5.99
C GLN A 115 -3.55 -0.92 6.17
N ASP A 116 -4.67 -0.75 5.47
CA ASP A 116 -5.79 -1.69 5.51
C ASP A 116 -5.35 -3.07 4.99
N ALA A 117 -4.59 -3.13 3.89
CA ALA A 117 -4.03 -4.38 3.37
C ALA A 117 -3.07 -5.06 4.36
N VAL A 118 -2.26 -4.30 5.11
CA VAL A 118 -1.40 -4.88 6.16
C VAL A 118 -2.23 -5.51 7.28
N VAL A 119 -3.34 -4.88 7.65
CA VAL A 119 -4.27 -5.43 8.65
C VAL A 119 -4.93 -6.70 8.10
N GLU A 120 -5.35 -6.70 6.84
CA GLU A 120 -6.04 -7.83 6.19
C GLU A 120 -5.11 -9.03 5.98
N TYR A 121 -3.92 -8.81 5.44
CA TYR A 121 -2.97 -9.87 5.05
C TYR A 121 -1.93 -10.18 6.13
N GLY A 122 -1.90 -9.41 7.22
CA GLY A 122 -1.11 -9.67 8.42
C GLY A 122 0.36 -9.27 8.35
N SER A 123 0.87 -8.79 7.21
CA SER A 123 2.23 -8.27 7.07
C SER A 123 2.38 -7.28 5.92
N GLU A 124 3.40 -6.44 5.99
CA GLU A 124 3.78 -5.54 4.88
C GLU A 124 4.19 -6.29 3.61
N GLU A 125 4.81 -7.46 3.77
CA GLU A 125 5.25 -8.33 2.68
C GLU A 125 4.06 -8.90 1.91
N GLU A 126 3.09 -9.50 2.61
CA GLU A 126 1.89 -10.04 1.96
C GLU A 126 1.00 -8.91 1.40
N ALA A 127 0.89 -7.78 2.08
CA ALA A 127 0.15 -6.63 1.58
C ALA A 127 0.76 -6.05 0.29
N ALA A 128 2.09 -6.09 0.15
CA ALA A 128 2.78 -5.59 -1.04
C ALA A 128 2.43 -6.36 -2.32
N ARG A 129 1.89 -7.57 -2.21
CA ARG A 129 1.39 -8.37 -3.34
C ARG A 129 0.07 -7.86 -3.92
N TRP A 130 -0.56 -6.88 -3.27
CA TRP A 130 -1.87 -6.35 -3.67
C TRP A 130 -1.92 -4.82 -3.67
N VAL A 131 -1.11 -4.16 -2.82
CA VAL A 131 -1.15 -2.71 -2.67
C VAL A 131 0.27 -2.14 -2.61
N ALA A 132 0.64 -1.40 -3.67
CA ALA A 132 1.89 -0.67 -3.74
C ALA A 132 1.97 0.46 -2.68
N THR A 133 3.18 0.94 -2.41
CA THR A 133 3.40 2.12 -1.56
C THR A 133 2.88 3.40 -2.24
N PRO A 134 2.62 4.48 -1.47
CA PRO A 134 2.25 5.78 -2.05
C PRO A 134 3.23 6.31 -3.11
N GLU A 135 4.53 6.08 -2.91
CA GLU A 135 5.59 6.59 -3.78
C GLU A 135 5.67 5.89 -5.14
N ASN A 136 5.24 4.62 -5.20
CA ASN A 136 5.44 3.76 -6.36
C ASN A 136 4.14 3.22 -6.98
N SER A 137 2.98 3.69 -6.52
CA SER A 137 1.69 3.29 -7.08
C SER A 137 1.40 4.03 -8.38
N GLU A 138 1.15 3.28 -9.45
CA GLU A 138 0.77 3.84 -10.75
C GLU A 138 -0.61 4.53 -10.71
N HIS A 139 -1.46 4.22 -9.71
CA HIS A 139 -2.70 4.99 -9.49
C HIS A 139 -2.42 6.39 -8.93
N VAL A 140 -1.33 6.57 -8.20
CA VAL A 140 -0.96 7.89 -7.65
C VAL A 140 -0.40 8.79 -8.75
N SER A 141 0.36 8.22 -9.69
CA SER A 141 0.83 8.95 -10.89
C SER A 141 -0.28 9.16 -11.93
N GLY A 142 -1.36 8.40 -11.86
CA GLY A 142 -2.47 8.44 -12.83
C GLY A 142 -2.25 7.52 -14.05
N ASP A 143 -1.25 6.65 -13.99
CA ASP A 143 -0.83 5.75 -15.08
C ASP A 143 -1.53 4.37 -15.04
N ALA A 144 -2.40 4.13 -14.06
CA ALA A 144 -3.18 2.90 -13.91
C ALA A 144 -4.67 3.15 -13.62
N VAL A 145 -5.50 2.18 -14.04
CA VAL A 145 -6.93 2.16 -13.75
C VAL A 145 -7.42 0.73 -13.49
N ASP A 146 -8.27 0.59 -12.48
CA ASP A 146 -8.98 -0.63 -12.15
C ASP A 146 -10.38 -0.56 -12.76
N LEU A 147 -10.68 -1.47 -13.69
CA LEU A 147 -11.94 -1.47 -14.43
C LEU A 147 -12.81 -2.67 -14.04
N GLY A 148 -14.09 -2.43 -13.84
CA GLY A 148 -15.13 -3.44 -13.62
C GLY A 148 -16.22 -3.37 -14.70
N PRO A 149 -17.19 -4.31 -14.72
CA PRO A 149 -17.22 -5.56 -13.96
C PRO A 149 -16.36 -6.66 -14.62
N LEU A 150 -16.41 -7.89 -14.07
CA LEU A 150 -15.72 -9.09 -14.60
C LEU A 150 -15.90 -9.28 -16.12
N ALA A 151 -17.09 -9.02 -16.67
CA ALA A 151 -17.32 -9.11 -18.12
C ALA A 151 -16.52 -8.09 -18.95
N ALA A 152 -16.31 -6.87 -18.42
CA ALA A 152 -15.46 -5.86 -19.06
C ALA A 152 -13.99 -6.24 -18.99
N GLN A 153 -13.54 -6.78 -17.86
CA GLN A 153 -12.17 -7.28 -17.69
C GLN A 153 -11.89 -8.44 -18.67
N ASP A 154 -12.84 -9.35 -18.86
CA ASP A 154 -12.71 -10.44 -19.85
C ASP A 154 -12.68 -9.92 -21.29
N TRP A 155 -13.45 -8.86 -21.59
CA TRP A 155 -13.41 -8.21 -22.90
C TRP A 155 -12.05 -7.54 -23.13
N LEU A 156 -11.53 -6.79 -22.14
CA LEU A 156 -10.22 -6.15 -22.21
C LEU A 156 -9.07 -7.17 -22.30
N ALA A 157 -9.18 -8.34 -21.67
CA ALA A 157 -8.19 -9.40 -21.83
C ALA A 157 -8.05 -9.90 -23.29
N ARG A 158 -9.10 -9.74 -24.11
CA ARG A 158 -9.10 -10.14 -25.53
C ARG A 158 -8.83 -8.98 -26.49
N HIS A 159 -9.30 -7.78 -26.15
CA HIS A 159 -9.35 -6.63 -27.06
C HIS A 159 -8.52 -5.44 -26.57
N GLY A 160 -8.08 -5.42 -25.31
CA GLY A 160 -7.42 -4.28 -24.69
C GLY A 160 -6.13 -3.87 -25.41
N ALA A 161 -5.37 -4.84 -25.92
CA ALA A 161 -4.13 -4.58 -26.66
C ALA A 161 -4.35 -3.68 -27.88
N ASP A 162 -5.50 -3.75 -28.54
CA ASP A 162 -5.84 -2.91 -29.70
C ASP A 162 -5.91 -1.42 -29.34
N PHE A 163 -6.16 -1.11 -28.06
CA PHE A 163 -6.22 0.24 -27.50
C PHE A 163 -4.97 0.61 -26.71
N GLY A 164 -3.99 -0.28 -26.61
CA GLY A 164 -2.84 -0.09 -25.74
C GLY A 164 -3.11 -0.43 -24.27
N LEU A 165 -4.28 -0.97 -23.91
CA LEU A 165 -4.61 -1.28 -22.52
C LEU A 165 -4.19 -2.71 -22.18
N CYS A 166 -3.30 -2.86 -21.22
CA CYS A 166 -2.75 -4.14 -20.83
C CYS A 166 -2.95 -4.42 -19.36
N GLN A 167 -3.42 -5.63 -19.04
CA GLN A 167 -3.33 -6.17 -17.69
C GLN A 167 -1.84 -6.35 -17.36
N ILE A 168 -1.40 -5.80 -16.23
CA ILE A 168 0.02 -5.81 -15.85
C ILE A 168 0.34 -6.90 -14.83
N TYR A 169 -0.59 -7.17 -13.91
CA TYR A 169 -0.41 -8.15 -12.84
C TYR A 169 -1.36 -9.33 -13.02
N ALA A 170 -0.83 -10.55 -12.97
CA ALA A 170 -1.60 -11.78 -13.20
C ALA A 170 -2.66 -12.01 -12.11
N ASN A 171 -2.38 -11.58 -10.87
CA ASN A 171 -3.32 -11.64 -9.74
C ASN A 171 -4.38 -10.53 -9.74
N GLU A 172 -4.24 -9.49 -10.57
CA GLU A 172 -5.13 -8.31 -10.58
C GLU A 172 -5.76 -8.11 -11.96
N ARG A 173 -6.73 -8.97 -12.28
CA ARG A 173 -7.48 -8.92 -13.57
C ARG A 173 -8.24 -7.62 -13.85
N TRP A 174 -8.34 -6.76 -12.85
CA TRP A 174 -8.96 -5.44 -12.94
C TRP A 174 -7.95 -4.34 -13.30
N HIS A 175 -6.65 -4.52 -13.05
CA HIS A 175 -5.61 -3.48 -13.15
C HIS A 175 -5.07 -3.37 -14.57
N PHE A 176 -5.34 -2.24 -15.23
CA PHE A 176 -4.87 -1.94 -16.58
C PHE A 176 -3.99 -0.70 -16.62
N GLU A 177 -2.95 -0.76 -17.44
CA GLU A 177 -2.08 0.39 -17.73
C GLU A 177 -1.93 0.57 -19.24
N LEU A 178 -1.56 1.79 -19.65
CA LEU A 178 -1.26 2.08 -21.04
C LEU A 178 0.11 1.51 -21.44
N ARG A 179 0.13 0.79 -22.56
CA ARG A 179 1.30 0.28 -23.27
C ARG A 179 1.14 0.68 -24.73
N PRO A 180 1.66 1.86 -25.14
CA PRO A 180 1.41 2.43 -26.46
C PRO A 180 1.86 1.53 -27.64
N ALA A 181 2.79 0.62 -27.39
CA ALA A 181 3.28 -0.33 -28.38
C ALA A 181 2.41 -1.59 -28.52
N ALA A 182 1.44 -1.82 -27.62
CA ALA A 182 0.64 -3.05 -27.60
C ALA A 182 -0.24 -3.26 -28.85
N PRO A 183 -0.79 -2.22 -29.52
CA PRO A 183 -1.54 -2.44 -30.76
C PRO A 183 -0.68 -3.07 -31.87
N ALA A 184 0.64 -2.86 -31.85
CA ALA A 184 1.57 -3.44 -32.82
C ALA A 184 2.21 -4.75 -32.33
N ASN A 185 2.47 -4.88 -31.03
CA ASN A 185 3.32 -5.93 -30.46
C ASN A 185 2.60 -6.89 -29.51
N GLY A 186 1.33 -6.63 -29.19
CA GLY A 186 0.62 -7.25 -28.08
C GLY A 186 1.07 -6.70 -26.71
N CYS A 187 0.36 -7.12 -25.67
CA CYS A 187 0.71 -6.76 -24.30
C CYS A 187 2.01 -7.43 -23.85
N PRO A 188 2.79 -6.77 -22.97
CA PRO A 188 3.94 -7.41 -22.34
C PRO A 188 3.51 -8.63 -21.50
N LEU A 189 4.48 -9.49 -21.16
CA LEU A 189 4.24 -10.52 -20.16
C LEU A 189 3.83 -9.87 -18.85
N MET A 190 2.80 -10.42 -18.23
CA MET A 190 2.35 -9.99 -16.90
C MET A 190 3.40 -10.36 -15.86
N TYR A 191 3.52 -9.49 -14.87
CA TYR A 191 4.15 -9.82 -13.59
C TYR A 191 3.22 -10.72 -12.78
N ASP A 192 3.75 -11.53 -11.86
CA ASP A 192 2.91 -12.40 -11.02
C ASP A 192 2.01 -11.55 -10.12
N ASP A 193 2.60 -10.51 -9.54
CA ASP A 193 1.97 -9.47 -8.72
C ASP A 193 2.89 -8.24 -8.64
N PRO A 194 2.45 -7.12 -8.02
CA PRO A 194 3.24 -5.90 -7.90
C PRO A 194 4.65 -6.10 -7.32
N THR A 195 4.90 -7.09 -6.46
CA THR A 195 6.23 -7.30 -5.85
C THR A 195 7.29 -7.73 -6.86
N THR A 196 6.87 -8.23 -8.03
CA THR A 196 7.77 -8.66 -9.10
C THR A 196 7.99 -7.59 -10.18
N ASP A 197 7.31 -6.44 -10.10
CA ASP A 197 7.52 -5.30 -10.99
C ASP A 197 8.62 -4.37 -10.47
N PRO A 198 9.74 -4.19 -11.19
CA PRO A 198 10.83 -3.31 -10.76
C PRO A 198 10.43 -1.86 -10.45
N ARG A 199 9.32 -1.36 -11.02
CA ARG A 199 8.83 0.00 -10.81
C ARG A 199 8.30 0.22 -9.40
N THR A 200 7.72 -0.81 -8.80
CA THR A 200 7.08 -0.77 -7.46
C THR A 200 8.08 -0.99 -6.33
N GLN A 201 9.31 -1.44 -6.66
CA GLN A 201 10.38 -1.81 -5.72
C GLN A 201 11.37 -0.66 -5.40
N ARG A 202 11.08 0.56 -5.83
CA ARG A 202 12.01 1.71 -5.74
C ARG A 202 12.00 2.39 -4.38
#